data_AF-A0A960MGR9-F1
#
_entry.id   AF-A0A960MGR9-F1
#
_cell.length_a   1.000
_cell.length_b   1.000
_cell.length_c   1.000
_cell.angle_alpha   90.00
_cell.angle_beta   90.00
_cell.angle_gamma   90.00
#
_symmetry.space_group_name_H-M   'P 1'
#
loop_
_entity.id
_entity.type
_entity.pdbx_description
1 polymer ?
#
loop_
_entity_poly.entity_id
_entity_poly.type
_entity_poly.pdbx_seq_one_letter_code
_entity_poly.pdbx_strand_id
1 'polypeptide(L)'
;MLRRRLAAALLTVGCGSEPATGPAAEAEASTSTTDEPAGREETGPRSEGSTGAPGTTDGEPMPPEPPPPDAPGEPSPDTTFVDVSEAAGIVAPHLPGGNITGQAWGDLDGDGDIDLYLSGAAGQPGQLLVNDSSPGASEIRFTLSPQPVFSLNGTYEEMGAAFLDFDSDGDLDLYVASGSNEWEAGDEAYRDRLYVNDGHGKFSNAAEGLVPDLRESSSVVAPADFDRDGDLDLFVGSRCIPNDYPRPPRSVLLKNEGGRFDATESAVDQSGMVTGALWSDVNNDGWLDLLVTTDWGPVRLFLNHEGTLAEATAEAGLAEAIGWWTGIDGRDIDNDGDIDYVAANLGRNTQYQATPDSPELLYYGDFDDTGKSNIVEARYLVEKGQRILYPRAGFRQAVRAMPVLLDQMQTFHNYASRPLDRIYDPGKLEQSLKLSATHMDSSVLINDGTGHFTILPLPRLAQLSPGYGIVLRDLNLDGRTDCYLVQNILSVTDDVGEMASGVSLLLRGT
;
A
#
# COMPACT_ATOMS: atom_id res chain seq x y z
N MET A 1 -20.16 3.95 14.35
CA MET A 1 -19.65 5.33 14.11
C MET A 1 -18.17 5.52 14.47
N LEU A 2 -17.66 5.15 15.67
CA LEU A 2 -16.22 5.31 15.98
C LEU A 2 -15.32 4.32 15.20
N ARG A 3 -15.75 3.06 15.00
CA ARG A 3 -15.02 2.09 14.15
C ARG A 3 -15.41 2.08 12.67
N ARG A 4 -16.57 2.63 12.31
CA ARG A 4 -16.87 3.01 10.92
C ARG A 4 -15.91 4.09 10.43
N ARG A 5 -15.32 4.87 11.34
CA ARG A 5 -14.36 5.93 11.04
C ARG A 5 -12.90 5.54 11.22
N LEU A 6 -12.56 4.54 12.03
CA LEU A 6 -11.23 3.93 11.97
C LEU A 6 -11.08 3.03 10.74
N ALA A 7 -12.18 2.34 10.36
CA ALA A 7 -12.35 1.86 9.02
C ALA A 7 -12.27 3.06 8.06
N ALA A 8 -13.09 4.12 8.14
CA ALA A 8 -12.93 5.28 7.23
C ALA A 8 -11.52 5.91 7.18
N ALA A 9 -10.72 5.80 8.24
CA ALA A 9 -9.33 6.24 8.26
C ALA A 9 -8.40 5.28 7.49
N LEU A 10 -8.59 3.98 7.67
CA LEU A 10 -7.85 2.90 7.00
C LEU A 10 -8.46 2.55 5.62
N LEU A 11 -9.66 3.03 5.30
CA LEU A 11 -10.42 2.86 4.06
C LEU A 11 -10.03 3.93 3.01
N THR A 12 -9.24 4.95 3.37
CA THR A 12 -9.00 6.14 2.53
C THR A 12 -7.67 6.16 1.78
N VAL A 13 -6.98 5.04 1.63
CA VAL A 13 -5.72 5.05 0.87
C VAL A 13 -5.61 3.79 0.01
N GLY A 14 -5.78 3.98 -1.30
CA GLY A 14 -5.39 3.04 -2.34
C GLY A 14 -4.01 3.40 -2.86
N CYS A 15 -3.20 2.37 -3.12
CA CYS A 15 -1.94 2.48 -3.83
C CYS A 15 -2.19 2.21 -5.31
N GLY A 16 -1.72 3.10 -6.20
CA GLY A 16 -1.64 2.82 -7.63
C GLY A 16 -0.35 2.07 -7.94
N SER A 17 -0.43 0.96 -8.66
CA SER A 17 0.71 0.28 -9.28
C SER A 17 0.84 0.77 -10.73
N GLU A 18 2.03 1.18 -11.15
CA GLU A 18 2.33 1.33 -12.59
C GLU A 18 2.37 -0.05 -13.24
N PRO A 19 1.85 -0.23 -14.47
CA PRO A 19 2.04 -1.47 -15.21
C PRO A 19 3.53 -1.65 -15.53
N ALA A 20 4.07 -2.81 -15.18
CA ALA A 20 5.42 -3.21 -15.56
C ALA A 20 5.50 -3.33 -17.09
N THR A 21 6.09 -2.33 -17.76
CA THR A 21 6.38 -2.41 -19.18
C THR A 21 7.64 -3.27 -19.39
N GLY A 22 7.46 -4.45 -19.98
CA GLY A 22 8.57 -5.30 -20.39
C GLY A 22 9.43 -4.65 -21.49
N PRO A 23 10.73 -4.99 -21.60
CA PRO A 23 11.63 -4.32 -22.52
C PRO A 23 11.32 -4.71 -23.98
N ALA A 24 10.99 -3.71 -24.79
CA ALA A 24 10.95 -3.83 -26.24
C ALA A 24 12.37 -4.06 -26.80
N ALA A 25 12.47 -4.96 -27.77
CA ALA A 25 13.70 -5.47 -28.37
C ALA A 25 14.65 -4.38 -28.92
N GLU A 26 15.94 -4.50 -28.58
CA GLU A 26 17.04 -3.71 -29.12
C GLU A 26 17.25 -3.96 -30.63
N ALA A 27 17.40 -2.86 -31.39
CA ALA A 27 17.88 -2.88 -32.76
C ALA A 27 19.38 -2.55 -32.79
N GLU A 28 20.15 -3.42 -33.47
CA GLU A 28 21.60 -3.31 -33.67
C GLU A 28 22.04 -2.02 -34.39
N ALA A 29 23.15 -1.43 -33.93
CA ALA A 29 24.09 -0.71 -34.80
C ALA A 29 25.53 -0.68 -34.25
N SER A 30 26.43 -1.38 -34.96
CA SER A 30 27.90 -1.31 -34.94
C SER A 30 28.45 0.12 -35.22
N THR A 31 29.60 0.65 -34.78
CA THR A 31 31.02 0.18 -34.83
C THR A 31 31.97 1.24 -34.19
N SER A 32 33.17 0.76 -33.79
CA SER A 32 34.52 1.39 -33.91
C SER A 32 35.26 1.97 -32.68
N THR A 33 36.17 1.12 -32.13
CA THR A 33 37.62 1.29 -31.86
C THR A 33 38.20 2.61 -31.32
N THR A 34 38.97 2.55 -30.21
CA THR A 34 40.46 2.58 -30.21
C THR A 34 41.09 2.40 -28.80
N ASP A 35 42.34 1.92 -28.83
CA ASP A 35 43.25 1.33 -27.82
C ASP A 35 43.92 2.25 -26.77
N GLU A 36 44.15 1.67 -25.56
CA GLU A 36 45.37 1.62 -24.69
C GLU A 36 46.24 2.87 -24.32
N PRO A 37 47.20 2.79 -23.34
CA PRO A 37 47.28 2.05 -22.06
C PRO A 37 47.95 2.85 -20.88
N ALA A 38 48.26 2.09 -19.81
CA ALA A 38 48.74 2.42 -18.47
C ALA A 38 50.23 2.79 -18.24
N GLY A 39 50.53 3.16 -16.98
CA GLY A 39 51.85 3.10 -16.30
C GLY A 39 52.06 4.27 -15.33
N ARG A 40 52.77 4.23 -14.19
CA ARG A 40 53.55 3.21 -13.44
C ARG A 40 53.98 3.90 -12.11
N GLU A 41 54.23 3.11 -11.06
CA GLU A 41 54.81 3.49 -9.76
C GLU A 41 56.21 4.13 -9.83
N GLU A 42 56.62 4.89 -8.80
CA GLU A 42 57.98 4.80 -8.25
C GLU A 42 58.13 5.30 -6.79
N THR A 43 59.01 4.61 -6.07
CA THR A 43 59.36 4.68 -4.64
C THR A 43 60.64 5.50 -4.38
N GLY A 44 60.86 6.02 -3.15
CA GLY A 44 62.23 6.24 -2.66
C GLY A 44 62.39 7.03 -1.32
N PRO A 45 63.40 6.73 -0.46
CA PRO A 45 63.32 6.96 1.00
C PRO A 45 64.54 7.68 1.69
N ARG A 46 64.47 7.77 3.05
CA ARG A 46 65.53 7.86 4.11
C ARG A 46 66.21 9.20 4.46
N SER A 47 66.32 9.51 5.78
CA SER A 47 67.59 9.48 6.57
C SER A 47 67.43 9.91 8.06
N GLU A 48 68.39 9.49 8.90
CA GLU A 48 68.43 9.39 10.39
C GLU A 48 69.12 10.56 11.16
N GLY A 49 69.03 10.54 12.51
CA GLY A 49 70.04 11.08 13.48
C GLY A 49 69.46 11.72 14.77
N SER A 50 69.41 11.05 15.95
CA SER A 50 70.39 10.98 17.07
C SER A 50 70.64 12.35 17.79
N THR A 51 70.51 12.61 19.12
CA THR A 51 71.03 11.98 20.36
C THR A 51 70.41 12.64 21.63
N GLY A 52 70.34 11.94 22.78
CA GLY A 52 70.56 12.53 24.13
C GLY A 52 69.45 12.37 25.21
N ALA A 53 69.80 11.80 26.38
CA ALA A 53 69.01 11.69 27.62
C ALA A 53 69.85 12.19 28.82
N PRO A 54 69.39 12.25 30.10
CA PRO A 54 68.03 12.18 30.66
C PRO A 54 67.71 13.32 31.68
N GLY A 55 66.42 13.56 31.97
CA GLY A 55 66.00 14.47 33.05
C GLY A 55 64.52 14.29 33.40
N THR A 56 64.24 14.14 34.69
CA THR A 56 62.96 13.83 35.34
C THR A 56 61.91 14.94 35.20
N THR A 57 60.64 14.60 34.94
CA THR A 57 59.41 14.87 35.73
C THR A 57 58.15 14.96 34.86
N ASP A 58 57.05 14.45 35.41
CA ASP A 58 55.64 14.64 35.06
C ASP A 58 55.11 13.89 33.81
N GLY A 59 54.18 12.94 34.07
CA GLY A 59 53.56 12.11 33.05
C GLY A 59 52.68 12.92 32.11
N GLU A 60 53.03 12.88 30.83
CA GLU A 60 52.22 13.40 29.72
C GLU A 60 50.91 12.60 29.56
N PRO A 61 49.83 13.26 29.09
CA PRO A 61 48.58 12.58 28.78
C PRO A 61 48.76 11.61 27.61
N MET A 62 48.03 10.49 27.64
CA MET A 62 48.07 9.48 26.58
C MET A 62 47.78 10.09 25.20
N PRO A 63 48.42 9.60 24.12
CA PRO A 63 48.06 10.01 22.77
C PRO A 63 46.58 9.67 22.49
N PRO A 64 45.87 10.50 21.71
CA PRO A 64 44.50 10.19 21.33
C PRO A 64 44.46 8.84 20.61
N GLU A 65 43.42 8.05 20.91
CA GLU A 65 43.15 6.80 20.19
C GLU A 65 43.08 7.05 18.67
N PRO A 66 43.53 6.11 17.83
CA PRO A 66 43.30 6.20 16.40
C PRO A 66 41.80 6.31 16.15
N PRO A 67 41.36 7.10 15.15
CA PRO A 67 39.95 7.23 14.83
C PRO A 67 39.35 5.84 14.54
N PRO A 68 38.08 5.60 14.90
CA PRO A 68 37.40 4.37 14.54
C PRO A 68 37.46 4.17 13.02
N PRO A 69 37.46 2.92 12.52
CA PRO A 69 37.37 2.64 11.10
C PRO A 69 36.16 3.38 10.51
N ASP A 70 36.36 3.93 9.32
CA ASP A 70 35.50 4.91 8.65
C ASP A 70 34.02 4.74 8.97
N ALA A 71 33.42 5.83 9.44
CA ALA A 71 31.96 5.97 9.50
C ALA A 71 31.36 5.57 8.14
N PRO A 72 30.15 4.98 8.11
CA PRO A 72 29.43 4.85 6.84
C PRO A 72 29.47 6.21 6.14
N GLY A 73 29.95 6.21 4.89
CA GLY A 73 30.25 7.43 4.15
C GLY A 73 29.14 8.45 4.31
N GLU A 74 29.52 9.72 4.51
CA GLU A 74 28.54 10.81 4.55
C GLU A 74 27.57 10.65 3.37
N PRO A 75 26.25 10.76 3.59
CA PRO A 75 25.30 10.73 2.49
C PRO A 75 25.73 11.79 1.47
N SER A 76 25.77 11.40 0.19
CA SER A 76 26.01 12.33 -0.92
C SER A 76 25.21 13.62 -0.69
N PRO A 77 25.82 14.81 -0.75
CA PRO A 77 25.18 16.06 -0.36
C PRO A 77 24.01 16.51 -1.27
N ASP A 78 23.68 15.76 -2.32
CA ASP A 78 22.77 16.22 -3.38
C ASP A 78 21.35 15.59 -3.37
N THR A 79 20.94 14.89 -2.31
CA THR A 79 19.54 14.39 -2.20
C THR A 79 18.66 15.35 -1.39
N THR A 80 18.53 16.59 -1.86
CA THR A 80 17.55 17.55 -1.33
C THR A 80 16.28 17.51 -2.18
N PHE A 81 15.14 17.21 -1.56
CA PHE A 81 13.83 17.35 -2.21
C PHE A 81 13.39 18.80 -2.21
N VAL A 82 12.83 19.25 -3.34
CA VAL A 82 12.11 20.52 -3.46
C VAL A 82 10.64 20.17 -3.66
N ASP A 83 9.76 20.73 -2.83
CA ASP A 83 8.33 20.63 -3.07
C ASP A 83 7.98 21.47 -4.31
N VAL A 84 7.55 20.78 -5.37
CA VAL A 84 7.17 21.38 -6.65
C VAL A 84 5.67 21.33 -6.90
N SER A 85 4.85 20.92 -5.93
CA SER A 85 3.41 20.67 -6.12
C SER A 85 2.69 21.91 -6.68
N GLU A 86 3.00 23.10 -6.14
CA GLU A 86 2.42 24.37 -6.63
C GLU A 86 2.90 24.74 -8.03
N ALA A 87 4.20 24.56 -8.31
CA ALA A 87 4.76 24.83 -9.63
C ALA A 87 4.19 23.87 -10.69
N ALA A 88 3.97 22.61 -10.31
CA ALA A 88 3.38 21.58 -11.15
C ALA A 88 1.87 21.73 -11.35
N GLY A 89 1.20 22.65 -10.65
CA GLY A 89 -0.24 22.84 -10.75
C GLY A 89 -1.10 21.83 -9.97
N ILE A 90 -0.47 20.96 -9.17
CA ILE A 90 -1.13 19.95 -8.33
C ILE A 90 -1.31 20.51 -6.91
N VAL A 91 -2.20 21.49 -6.75
CA VAL A 91 -2.47 22.14 -5.46
C VAL A 91 -3.96 22.27 -5.17
N ALA A 92 -4.29 22.55 -3.90
CA ALA A 92 -5.64 22.58 -3.33
C ALA A 92 -6.77 23.33 -4.10
N PRO A 93 -6.56 24.34 -4.98
CA PRO A 93 -7.65 24.80 -5.85
C PRO A 93 -7.98 23.86 -7.03
N HIS A 94 -7.06 22.95 -7.37
CA HIS A 94 -7.11 22.02 -8.49
C HIS A 94 -7.29 20.55 -8.07
N LEU A 95 -7.32 20.26 -6.77
CA LEU A 95 -7.55 18.91 -6.24
C LEU A 95 -9.02 18.71 -5.84
N PRO A 96 -9.53 17.46 -5.82
CA PRO A 96 -10.81 17.17 -5.20
C PRO A 96 -10.70 17.55 -3.71
N GLY A 97 -11.73 18.18 -3.15
CA GLY A 97 -11.81 18.38 -1.71
C GLY A 97 -11.98 17.05 -0.97
N GLY A 98 -11.28 16.85 0.14
CA GLY A 98 -11.37 15.59 0.91
C GLY A 98 -10.20 14.65 0.63
N ASN A 99 -10.33 13.37 0.99
CA ASN A 99 -9.28 12.38 0.80
C ASN A 99 -9.26 11.91 -0.66
N ILE A 100 -8.08 11.94 -1.29
CA ILE A 100 -7.84 11.28 -2.57
C ILE A 100 -7.46 9.84 -2.24
N THR A 101 -8.21 8.90 -2.81
CA THR A 101 -8.18 7.48 -2.48
C THR A 101 -7.61 6.63 -3.61
N GLY A 102 -7.61 7.17 -4.85
CA GLY A 102 -7.07 6.52 -6.03
C GLY A 102 -6.56 7.52 -7.06
N GLN A 103 -5.69 7.01 -7.92
CA GLN A 103 -5.08 7.74 -9.01
C GLN A 103 -4.75 6.77 -10.15
N ALA A 104 -4.69 7.29 -11.37
CA ALA A 104 -4.18 6.58 -12.53
C ALA A 104 -3.27 7.50 -13.35
N TRP A 105 -2.23 6.92 -13.95
CA TRP A 105 -1.23 7.64 -14.75
C TRP A 105 -1.15 6.99 -16.14
N GLY A 106 -1.11 7.79 -17.20
CA GLY A 106 -1.02 7.31 -18.59
C GLY A 106 -0.95 8.44 -19.60
N ASP A 107 -0.43 8.18 -20.79
CA ASP A 107 -0.45 9.11 -21.93
C ASP A 107 -1.81 8.99 -22.64
N LEU A 108 -2.71 9.97 -22.47
CA LEU A 108 -4.11 9.85 -22.90
C LEU A 108 -4.39 10.48 -24.26
N ASP A 109 -3.49 11.33 -24.76
CA ASP A 109 -3.61 12.00 -26.04
C ASP A 109 -2.48 11.69 -27.04
N GLY A 110 -1.57 10.78 -26.65
CA GLY A 110 -0.52 10.21 -27.48
C GLY A 110 0.64 11.17 -27.76
N ASP A 111 0.83 12.18 -26.92
CA ASP A 111 1.86 13.19 -27.11
C ASP A 111 3.22 12.81 -26.47
N GLY A 112 3.25 11.69 -25.75
CA GLY A 112 4.43 11.11 -25.14
C GLY A 112 4.74 11.65 -23.74
N ASP A 113 3.89 12.49 -23.16
CA ASP A 113 3.93 12.84 -21.75
C ASP A 113 2.80 12.17 -20.95
N ILE A 114 2.97 12.06 -19.63
CA ILE A 114 2.08 11.26 -18.78
C ILE A 114 1.08 12.17 -18.07
N ASP A 115 -0.20 11.89 -18.28
CA ASP A 115 -1.34 12.53 -17.61
C ASP A 115 -1.70 11.84 -16.29
N LEU A 116 -2.54 12.51 -15.51
CA LEU A 116 -2.94 12.09 -14.18
C LEU A 116 -4.45 12.19 -13.99
N TYR A 117 -5.09 11.09 -13.62
CA TYR A 117 -6.45 11.07 -13.08
C TYR A 117 -6.41 10.95 -11.54
N LEU A 118 -7.25 11.73 -10.87
CA LEU A 118 -7.43 11.71 -9.41
C LEU A 118 -8.89 11.40 -9.07
N SER A 119 -9.10 10.37 -8.26
CA SER A 119 -10.42 9.97 -7.77
C SER A 119 -11.08 11.05 -6.90
N GLY A 120 -12.38 11.24 -7.09
CA GLY A 120 -13.23 12.14 -6.32
C GLY A 120 -13.86 11.49 -5.08
N ALA A 121 -13.81 12.19 -3.95
CA ALA A 121 -14.54 11.83 -2.75
C ALA A 121 -16.07 11.91 -2.95
N ALA A 122 -16.85 11.43 -1.97
CA ALA A 122 -18.31 11.37 -2.07
C ALA A 122 -18.93 12.69 -2.55
N GLY A 123 -19.57 12.62 -3.72
CA GLY A 123 -20.24 13.75 -4.35
C GLY A 123 -19.34 14.79 -5.02
N GLN A 124 -18.06 14.46 -5.22
CA GLN A 124 -17.11 15.24 -5.98
C GLN A 124 -16.69 14.45 -7.22
N PRO A 125 -16.60 15.08 -8.40
CA PRO A 125 -16.14 14.40 -9.59
C PRO A 125 -14.65 14.10 -9.48
N GLY A 126 -14.22 12.97 -10.03
CA GLY A 126 -12.81 12.76 -10.35
C GLY A 126 -12.30 13.83 -11.31
N GLN A 127 -10.98 14.06 -11.28
CA GLN A 127 -10.33 15.13 -12.02
C GLN A 127 -9.27 14.55 -12.94
N LEU A 128 -9.31 14.97 -14.21
CA LEU A 128 -8.25 14.71 -15.16
C LEU A 128 -7.32 15.92 -15.23
N LEU A 129 -6.04 15.67 -15.01
CA LEU A 129 -4.95 16.63 -15.10
C LEU A 129 -4.09 16.21 -16.29
N VAL A 130 -4.12 17.02 -17.35
CA VAL A 130 -3.31 16.79 -18.54
C VAL A 130 -1.95 17.43 -18.32
N ASN A 131 -0.88 16.69 -18.61
CA ASN A 131 0.46 17.21 -18.59
C ASN A 131 0.64 18.08 -19.83
N ASP A 132 0.94 19.37 -19.62
CA ASP A 132 1.11 20.34 -20.71
C ASP A 132 2.59 20.67 -20.95
N SER A 133 3.47 19.80 -20.46
CA SER A 133 4.90 19.96 -20.63
C SER A 133 5.35 19.37 -21.97
N SER A 134 6.66 19.37 -22.22
CA SER A 134 7.21 18.60 -23.35
C SER A 134 7.90 17.38 -22.79
N PRO A 135 7.90 16.24 -23.50
CA PRO A 135 8.64 15.06 -23.06
C PRO A 135 10.08 15.41 -22.66
N GLY A 136 10.45 15.11 -21.41
CA GLY A 136 11.76 15.41 -20.83
C GLY A 136 11.98 16.85 -20.34
N ALA A 137 10.91 17.65 -20.21
CA ALA A 137 10.99 18.97 -19.60
C ALA A 137 11.51 18.89 -18.15
N SER A 138 12.33 19.86 -17.74
CA SER A 138 12.83 19.97 -16.37
C SER A 138 11.77 20.45 -15.37
N GLU A 139 10.71 21.08 -15.88
CA GLU A 139 9.55 21.51 -15.12
C GLU A 139 8.32 20.85 -15.72
N ILE A 140 7.65 20.02 -14.92
CA ILE A 140 6.39 19.38 -15.29
C ILE A 140 5.25 20.29 -14.85
N ARG A 141 4.24 20.43 -15.70
CA ARG A 141 3.06 21.23 -15.42
C ARG A 141 1.82 20.44 -15.79
N PHE A 142 0.85 20.46 -14.89
CA PHE A 142 -0.45 19.86 -15.10
C PHE A 142 -1.52 20.95 -15.21
N THR A 143 -2.44 20.73 -16.13
CA THR A 143 -3.62 21.57 -16.32
C THR A 143 -4.88 20.74 -16.23
N LEU A 144 -5.85 21.20 -15.44
CA LEU A 144 -7.15 20.53 -15.33
C LEU A 144 -7.86 20.48 -16.68
N SER A 145 -8.18 19.27 -17.13
CA SER A 145 -9.00 18.98 -18.30
C SER A 145 -10.45 18.70 -17.86
N PRO A 146 -11.40 19.61 -18.10
CA PRO A 146 -12.78 19.41 -17.64
C PRO A 146 -13.48 18.29 -18.42
N GLN A 147 -13.90 17.25 -17.71
CA GLN A 147 -14.62 16.10 -18.27
C GLN A 147 -16.06 16.09 -17.72
N PRO A 148 -17.07 16.59 -18.47
CA PRO A 148 -18.46 16.59 -17.99
C PRO A 148 -19.01 15.20 -17.65
N VAL A 149 -18.47 14.15 -18.27
CA VAL A 149 -18.87 12.76 -18.05
C VAL A 149 -18.53 12.27 -16.64
N PHE A 150 -17.53 12.86 -15.98
CA PHE A 150 -17.18 12.56 -14.58
C PHE A 150 -18.13 13.24 -13.58
N SER A 151 -19.15 13.98 -14.01
CA SER A 151 -20.11 14.58 -13.08
C SER A 151 -21.04 13.53 -12.47
N LEU A 152 -20.92 13.33 -11.16
CA LEU A 152 -21.50 12.17 -10.45
C LEU A 152 -22.87 12.41 -9.79
N ASN A 153 -23.52 13.55 -10.08
CA ASN A 153 -24.77 13.97 -9.42
C ASN A 153 -24.79 13.84 -7.88
N GLY A 154 -23.63 13.83 -7.24
CA GLY A 154 -23.52 13.70 -5.78
C GLY A 154 -23.60 12.28 -5.22
N THR A 155 -23.49 11.23 -6.04
CA THR A 155 -23.91 9.86 -5.65
C THR A 155 -22.81 8.82 -5.48
N TYR A 156 -21.58 9.08 -5.90
CA TYR A 156 -20.50 8.08 -5.87
C TYR A 156 -19.31 8.58 -5.05
N GLU A 157 -18.55 7.65 -4.51
CA GLU A 157 -17.21 7.85 -3.96
C GLU A 157 -16.23 6.93 -4.67
N GLU A 158 -15.23 7.51 -5.32
CA GLU A 158 -14.26 6.80 -6.15
C GLU A 158 -13.10 6.34 -5.27
N MET A 159 -12.72 5.07 -5.36
CA MET A 159 -11.62 4.51 -4.55
C MET A 159 -10.42 4.14 -5.41
N GLY A 160 -10.57 3.19 -6.33
CA GLY A 160 -9.50 2.75 -7.23
C GLY A 160 -9.72 3.28 -8.65
N ALA A 161 -8.65 3.50 -9.40
CA ALA A 161 -8.72 3.87 -10.81
C ALA A 161 -7.56 3.22 -11.56
N ALA A 162 -7.79 2.85 -12.82
CA ALA A 162 -6.76 2.33 -13.71
C ALA A 162 -7.02 2.80 -15.13
N PHE A 163 -5.93 3.18 -15.81
CA PHE A 163 -5.94 3.34 -17.27
C PHE A 163 -5.55 2.02 -17.93
N LEU A 164 -6.28 1.65 -18.99
CA LEU A 164 -6.04 0.44 -19.77
C LEU A 164 -6.68 0.59 -21.16
N ASP A 165 -6.07 0.01 -22.19
CA ASP A 165 -6.70 -0.19 -23.49
C ASP A 165 -7.57 -1.46 -23.39
N PHE A 166 -8.86 -1.30 -23.09
CA PHE A 166 -9.73 -2.47 -22.84
C PHE A 166 -10.32 -3.05 -24.13
N ASP A 167 -10.40 -2.29 -25.22
CA ASP A 167 -10.98 -2.77 -26.48
C ASP A 167 -9.96 -2.92 -27.62
N SER A 168 -8.66 -2.82 -27.30
CA SER A 168 -7.53 -3.00 -28.21
C SER A 168 -7.52 -2.00 -29.37
N ASP A 169 -7.99 -0.77 -29.13
CA ASP A 169 -8.00 0.29 -30.14
C ASP A 169 -6.76 1.18 -30.13
N GLY A 170 -5.90 1.02 -29.12
CA GLY A 170 -4.64 1.73 -28.93
C GLY A 170 -4.73 2.96 -28.04
N ASP A 171 -5.92 3.32 -27.56
CA ASP A 171 -6.13 4.44 -26.67
C ASP A 171 -6.33 3.96 -25.21
N LEU A 172 -5.87 4.74 -24.23
CA LEU A 172 -6.06 4.40 -22.82
C LEU A 172 -7.44 4.84 -22.33
N ASP A 173 -8.27 3.87 -21.94
CA ASP A 173 -9.56 4.06 -21.30
C ASP A 173 -9.45 4.04 -19.78
N LEU A 174 -10.51 4.46 -19.08
CA LEU A 174 -10.50 4.63 -17.63
C LEU A 174 -11.54 3.76 -16.94
N TYR A 175 -11.08 2.82 -16.11
CA TYR A 175 -11.93 2.10 -15.16
C TYR A 175 -11.83 2.75 -13.78
N VAL A 176 -12.98 3.00 -13.15
CA VAL A 176 -13.08 3.62 -11.82
C VAL A 176 -13.92 2.76 -10.90
N ALA A 177 -13.29 2.29 -9.83
CA ALA A 177 -13.94 1.54 -8.76
C ALA A 177 -14.66 2.47 -7.79
N SER A 178 -15.90 2.10 -7.45
CA SER A 178 -16.74 2.82 -6.49
C SER A 178 -16.76 2.08 -5.15
N GLY A 179 -16.50 2.80 -4.07
CA GLY A 179 -16.39 2.20 -2.74
C GLY A 179 -17.02 3.04 -1.65
N SER A 180 -16.45 2.97 -0.44
CA SER A 180 -16.89 3.63 0.81
C SER A 180 -17.88 2.83 1.68
N ASN A 181 -18.46 3.47 2.71
CA ASN A 181 -19.47 2.92 3.62
C ASN A 181 -20.70 3.87 3.75
N GLU A 182 -20.95 4.69 2.74
CA GLU A 182 -21.86 5.83 2.79
C GLU A 182 -23.31 5.36 2.54
N TRP A 183 -23.45 4.32 1.72
CA TRP A 183 -24.71 3.74 1.27
C TRP A 183 -24.92 2.30 1.78
N GLU A 184 -26.14 1.78 1.62
CA GLU A 184 -26.45 0.39 1.98
C GLU A 184 -25.81 -0.59 0.99
N ALA A 185 -25.49 -1.81 1.44
CA ALA A 185 -24.89 -2.82 0.58
C ALA A 185 -25.74 -3.09 -0.68
N GLY A 186 -25.10 -3.06 -1.86
CA GLY A 186 -25.78 -3.25 -3.15
C GLY A 186 -26.44 -1.98 -3.74
N ASP A 187 -26.23 -0.80 -3.15
CA ASP A 187 -26.68 0.47 -3.73
C ASP A 187 -26.03 0.73 -5.10
N GLU A 188 -26.72 1.51 -5.95
CA GLU A 188 -26.22 1.93 -7.26
C GLU A 188 -24.92 2.76 -7.14
N ALA A 189 -24.76 3.48 -6.03
CA ALA A 189 -23.55 4.25 -5.71
C ALA A 189 -22.26 3.41 -5.64
N TYR A 190 -22.36 2.08 -5.50
CA TYR A 190 -21.21 1.16 -5.52
C TYR A 190 -20.95 0.57 -6.90
N ARG A 191 -21.68 0.97 -7.94
CA ARG A 191 -21.40 0.49 -9.30
C ARG A 191 -20.08 1.08 -9.81
N ASP A 192 -19.17 0.21 -10.21
CA ASP A 192 -17.95 0.59 -10.92
C ASP A 192 -18.28 1.12 -12.33
N ARG A 193 -17.40 1.96 -12.88
CA ARG A 193 -17.64 2.66 -14.16
C ARG A 193 -16.45 2.53 -15.09
N LEU A 194 -16.77 2.41 -16.38
CA LEU A 194 -15.81 2.44 -17.47
C LEU A 194 -16.10 3.65 -18.35
N TYR A 195 -15.05 4.41 -18.64
CA TYR A 195 -15.08 5.57 -19.52
C TYR A 195 -14.17 5.32 -20.72
N VAL A 196 -14.71 5.55 -21.92
CA VAL A 196 -14.01 5.34 -23.19
C VAL A 196 -13.37 6.64 -23.65
N ASN A 197 -12.07 6.61 -23.94
CA ASN A 197 -11.29 7.71 -24.48
C ASN A 197 -11.47 7.79 -26.02
N ASP A 198 -11.22 8.95 -26.61
CA ASP A 198 -11.27 9.15 -28.07
C ASP A 198 -9.88 9.30 -28.71
N GLY A 199 -8.84 8.87 -27.98
CA GLY A 199 -7.42 9.02 -28.34
C GLY A 199 -6.86 10.43 -28.18
N HIS A 200 -7.67 11.36 -27.64
CA HIS A 200 -7.31 12.75 -27.45
C HIS A 200 -7.65 13.24 -26.03
N GLY A 201 -7.66 12.33 -25.06
CA GLY A 201 -7.93 12.60 -23.65
C GLY A 201 -9.36 13.06 -23.35
N LYS A 202 -10.34 12.75 -24.22
CA LYS A 202 -11.74 13.12 -24.02
C LYS A 202 -12.62 11.89 -23.84
N PHE A 203 -13.21 11.82 -22.64
CA PHE A 203 -13.92 10.62 -22.21
C PHE A 203 -15.43 10.67 -22.46
N SER A 204 -16.00 9.48 -22.69
CA SER A 204 -17.43 9.22 -22.75
C SER A 204 -17.79 7.99 -21.92
N ASN A 205 -19.06 7.78 -21.57
CA ASN A 205 -19.44 6.56 -20.84
C ASN A 205 -19.33 5.36 -21.79
N ALA A 206 -18.79 4.26 -21.29
CA ALA A 206 -18.87 2.97 -21.97
C ALA A 206 -20.32 2.55 -22.21
N ALA A 207 -20.54 1.73 -23.24
CA ALA A 207 -21.85 1.18 -23.52
C ALA A 207 -22.35 0.29 -22.37
N GLU A 208 -23.67 0.24 -22.17
CA GLU A 208 -24.26 -0.64 -21.15
C GLU A 208 -23.88 -2.11 -21.40
N GLY A 209 -23.48 -2.81 -20.34
CA GLY A 209 -23.17 -4.24 -20.37
C GLY A 209 -21.75 -4.60 -20.80
N LEU A 210 -20.85 -3.62 -20.98
CA LEU A 210 -19.40 -3.87 -21.12
C LEU A 210 -18.71 -4.17 -19.79
N VAL A 211 -19.31 -3.75 -18.68
CA VAL A 211 -18.88 -4.09 -17.32
C VAL A 211 -20.08 -4.74 -16.60
N PRO A 212 -19.89 -5.81 -15.82
CA PRO A 212 -20.96 -6.41 -15.03
C PRO A 212 -21.48 -5.44 -13.96
N ASP A 213 -22.76 -5.56 -13.60
CA ASP A 213 -23.36 -4.77 -12.50
C ASP A 213 -22.93 -5.33 -11.14
N LEU A 214 -21.67 -5.08 -10.79
CA LEU A 214 -21.09 -5.31 -9.47
C LEU A 214 -21.35 -4.11 -8.57
N ARG A 215 -21.63 -4.35 -7.30
CA ARG A 215 -22.04 -3.32 -6.32
C ARG A 215 -21.44 -3.56 -4.94
N GLU A 216 -20.31 -4.24 -4.93
CA GLU A 216 -19.43 -4.38 -3.80
C GLU A 216 -18.72 -3.03 -3.55
N SER A 217 -18.31 -2.77 -2.31
CA SER A 217 -17.50 -1.58 -2.02
C SER A 217 -16.06 -1.85 -2.45
N SER A 218 -15.76 -1.54 -3.71
CA SER A 218 -14.46 -1.73 -4.36
C SER A 218 -13.43 -0.70 -3.88
N SER A 219 -12.16 -1.09 -3.81
CA SER A 219 -11.04 -0.22 -3.40
C SER A 219 -9.85 -0.21 -4.34
N VAL A 220 -9.58 -1.33 -5.01
CA VAL A 220 -8.36 -1.53 -5.78
C VAL A 220 -8.73 -2.06 -7.14
N VAL A 221 -8.06 -1.56 -8.17
CA VAL A 221 -8.17 -2.02 -9.56
C VAL A 221 -6.76 -2.28 -10.06
N ALA A 222 -6.48 -3.50 -10.51
CA ALA A 222 -5.17 -3.89 -11.02
C ALA A 222 -5.35 -4.59 -12.39
N PRO A 223 -5.02 -3.90 -13.49
CA PRO A 223 -5.07 -4.47 -14.84
C PRO A 223 -3.90 -5.42 -15.11
N ALA A 224 -4.16 -6.52 -15.83
CA ALA A 224 -3.14 -7.41 -16.40
C ALA A 224 -3.76 -8.36 -17.42
N ASP A 225 -2.99 -8.78 -18.43
CA ASP A 225 -3.32 -9.93 -19.29
C ASP A 225 -2.93 -11.22 -18.55
N PHE A 226 -3.79 -11.70 -17.65
CA PHE A 226 -3.42 -12.80 -16.74
C PHE A 226 -3.55 -14.17 -17.40
N ASP A 227 -4.38 -14.29 -18.45
CA ASP A 227 -4.55 -15.56 -19.17
C ASP A 227 -3.86 -15.61 -20.55
N ARG A 228 -3.16 -14.53 -20.92
CA ARG A 228 -2.34 -14.39 -22.12
C ARG A 228 -3.13 -14.51 -23.42
N ASP A 229 -4.38 -14.07 -23.42
CA ASP A 229 -5.17 -13.98 -24.64
C ASP A 229 -4.97 -12.66 -25.40
N GLY A 230 -4.26 -11.71 -24.79
CA GLY A 230 -3.84 -10.44 -25.38
C GLY A 230 -4.76 -9.26 -25.05
N ASP A 231 -5.90 -9.51 -24.37
CA ASP A 231 -6.75 -8.46 -23.82
C ASP A 231 -6.35 -8.19 -22.36
N LEU A 232 -6.43 -6.93 -21.91
CA LEU A 232 -6.17 -6.62 -20.50
C LEU A 232 -7.41 -6.94 -19.64
N ASP A 233 -7.24 -7.81 -18.65
CA ASP A 233 -8.23 -8.13 -17.61
C ASP A 233 -8.09 -7.23 -16.39
N LEU A 234 -9.00 -7.39 -15.40
CA LEU A 234 -8.95 -6.65 -14.14
C LEU A 234 -9.09 -7.55 -12.92
N PHE A 235 -8.20 -7.40 -11.94
CA PHE A 235 -8.53 -7.72 -10.55
C PHE A 235 -9.16 -6.50 -9.87
N VAL A 236 -10.38 -6.68 -9.33
CA VAL A 236 -11.10 -5.67 -8.56
C VAL A 236 -11.21 -6.13 -7.11
N GLY A 237 -10.42 -5.50 -6.24
CA GLY A 237 -10.38 -5.78 -4.81
C GLY A 237 -11.46 -5.00 -4.06
N SER A 238 -12.21 -5.66 -3.17
CA SER A 238 -13.19 -5.00 -2.32
C SER A 238 -12.71 -4.81 -0.88
N ARG A 239 -13.17 -3.73 -0.26
CA ARG A 239 -12.63 -3.26 1.02
C ARG A 239 -13.49 -3.59 2.22
N CYS A 240 -14.80 -3.43 2.10
CA CYS A 240 -15.73 -3.79 3.17
C CYS A 240 -17.13 -4.14 2.64
N ILE A 241 -17.94 -4.77 3.50
CA ILE A 241 -19.38 -4.83 3.29
C ILE A 241 -19.98 -3.62 4.02
N PRO A 242 -20.70 -2.73 3.32
CA PRO A 242 -21.27 -1.55 3.94
C PRO A 242 -22.12 -1.90 5.16
N ASN A 243 -21.89 -1.19 6.25
CA ASN A 243 -22.57 -1.37 7.53
C ASN A 243 -22.30 -2.70 8.27
N ASP A 244 -21.46 -3.60 7.74
CA ASP A 244 -21.18 -4.95 8.28
C ASP A 244 -19.66 -5.21 8.51
N TYR A 245 -18.87 -4.16 8.73
CA TYR A 245 -17.45 -4.31 9.10
C TYR A 245 -17.31 -5.07 10.44
N PRO A 246 -16.39 -6.05 10.55
CA PRO A 246 -15.31 -6.39 9.60
C PRO A 246 -15.56 -7.69 8.83
N ARG A 247 -16.80 -7.98 8.43
CA ARG A 247 -17.03 -9.13 7.55
C ARG A 247 -16.28 -8.89 6.24
N PRO A 248 -15.46 -9.86 5.78
CA PRO A 248 -14.73 -9.71 4.52
C PRO A 248 -15.72 -9.63 3.35
N PRO A 249 -15.56 -8.67 2.44
CA PRO A 249 -16.31 -8.63 1.18
C PRO A 249 -15.78 -9.69 0.21
N ARG A 250 -16.49 -9.82 -0.91
CA ARG A 250 -16.03 -10.58 -2.08
C ARG A 250 -15.23 -9.65 -2.98
N SER A 251 -14.05 -10.07 -3.44
CA SER A 251 -13.34 -9.43 -4.57
C SER A 251 -13.67 -10.16 -5.87
N VAL A 252 -13.35 -9.60 -7.03
CA VAL A 252 -13.71 -10.19 -8.34
C VAL A 252 -12.54 -10.13 -9.32
N LEU A 253 -12.40 -11.17 -10.13
CA LEU A 253 -11.59 -11.15 -11.34
C LEU A 253 -12.51 -10.96 -12.55
N LEU A 254 -12.32 -9.86 -13.28
CA LEU A 254 -13.06 -9.52 -14.48
C LEU A 254 -12.22 -9.91 -15.68
N LYS A 255 -12.66 -10.94 -16.40
CA LYS A 255 -12.01 -11.35 -17.63
C LYS A 255 -12.52 -10.50 -18.79
N ASN A 256 -11.63 -9.94 -19.59
CA ASN A 256 -11.95 -9.24 -20.82
C ASN A 256 -12.05 -10.22 -22.00
N GLU A 257 -13.09 -10.09 -22.81
CA GLU A 257 -13.32 -10.90 -24.00
C GLU A 257 -13.64 -9.96 -25.17
N GLY A 258 -12.60 -9.36 -25.75
CA GLY A 258 -12.70 -8.45 -26.90
C GLY A 258 -13.47 -7.16 -26.60
N GLY A 259 -13.13 -6.46 -25.52
CA GLY A 259 -13.75 -5.19 -25.13
C GLY A 259 -14.97 -5.33 -24.23
N ARG A 260 -15.11 -6.46 -23.54
CA ARG A 260 -16.21 -6.72 -22.62
C ARG A 260 -15.72 -7.52 -21.43
N PHE A 261 -15.94 -6.98 -20.24
CA PHE A 261 -15.64 -7.65 -19.00
C PHE A 261 -16.77 -8.59 -18.57
N ASP A 262 -16.41 -9.81 -18.17
CA ASP A 262 -17.29 -10.77 -17.52
C ASP A 262 -16.66 -11.23 -16.19
N ALA A 263 -17.47 -11.25 -15.13
CA ALA A 263 -16.99 -11.67 -13.81
C ALA A 263 -16.77 -13.18 -13.77
N THR A 264 -15.59 -13.60 -13.29
CA THR A 264 -15.21 -15.00 -13.16
C THR A 264 -15.18 -15.42 -11.69
N GLU A 265 -15.59 -16.65 -11.41
CA GLU A 265 -15.39 -17.24 -10.08
C GLU A 265 -13.92 -17.65 -9.94
N SER A 266 -13.25 -17.19 -8.89
CA SER A 266 -11.82 -17.44 -8.70
C SER A 266 -11.47 -17.56 -7.21
N ALA A 267 -10.26 -18.05 -6.91
CA ALA A 267 -9.73 -18.10 -5.55
C ALA A 267 -9.68 -16.70 -4.89
N VAL A 268 -9.58 -15.65 -5.71
CA VAL A 268 -9.51 -14.26 -5.25
C VAL A 268 -10.83 -13.74 -4.65
N ASP A 269 -11.96 -14.42 -4.88
CA ASP A 269 -13.26 -14.07 -4.30
C ASP A 269 -13.22 -14.01 -2.76
N GLN A 270 -12.28 -14.75 -2.16
CA GLN A 270 -12.09 -14.81 -0.70
C GLN A 270 -10.87 -14.01 -0.24
N SER A 271 -10.44 -12.99 -0.99
CA SER A 271 -9.24 -12.19 -0.71
C SER A 271 -9.26 -11.52 0.68
N GLY A 272 -10.43 -11.17 1.21
CA GLY A 272 -10.56 -10.46 2.47
C GLY A 272 -10.84 -8.98 2.26
N MET A 273 -10.37 -8.14 3.19
CA MET A 273 -10.52 -6.68 3.08
C MET A 273 -9.31 -6.09 2.35
N VAL A 274 -9.41 -5.94 1.03
CA VAL A 274 -8.28 -5.60 0.14
C VAL A 274 -7.90 -4.12 0.24
N THR A 275 -6.60 -3.84 0.30
CA THR A 275 -6.01 -2.49 0.39
C THR A 275 -5.02 -2.18 -0.72
N GLY A 276 -4.51 -3.20 -1.41
CA GLY A 276 -3.57 -3.07 -2.52
C GLY A 276 -3.43 -4.39 -3.27
N ALA A 277 -2.98 -4.34 -4.50
CA ALA A 277 -2.76 -5.50 -5.35
C ALA A 277 -1.62 -5.23 -6.33
N LEU A 278 -0.88 -6.26 -6.69
CA LEU A 278 0.22 -6.19 -7.65
C LEU A 278 0.29 -7.49 -8.45
N TRP A 279 0.30 -7.36 -9.77
CA TRP A 279 0.60 -8.46 -10.69
C TRP A 279 2.11 -8.58 -10.88
N SER A 280 2.66 -9.78 -10.76
CA SER A 280 4.10 -10.03 -10.88
C SER A 280 4.37 -11.51 -11.17
N ASP A 281 5.39 -11.82 -11.96
CA ASP A 281 5.86 -13.20 -12.17
C ASP A 281 6.72 -13.62 -10.96
N VAL A 282 6.06 -14.09 -9.89
CA VAL A 282 6.67 -14.31 -8.58
C VAL A 282 7.60 -15.53 -8.59
N ASN A 283 7.27 -16.52 -9.41
CA ASN A 283 7.97 -17.81 -9.46
C ASN A 283 8.83 -17.99 -10.74
N ASN A 284 8.96 -16.94 -11.55
CA ASN A 284 9.70 -16.91 -12.82
C ASN A 284 9.23 -17.97 -13.84
N ASP A 285 7.95 -18.33 -13.85
CA ASP A 285 7.36 -19.23 -14.85
C ASP A 285 6.78 -18.48 -16.07
N GLY A 286 6.85 -17.14 -16.02
CA GLY A 286 6.39 -16.18 -17.00
C GLY A 286 4.95 -15.76 -16.81
N TRP A 287 4.14 -16.49 -16.04
CA TRP A 287 2.73 -16.15 -15.83
C TRP A 287 2.63 -15.11 -14.72
N LEU A 288 1.77 -14.10 -14.91
CA LEU A 288 1.58 -13.09 -13.88
C LEU A 288 0.78 -13.68 -12.73
N ASP A 289 1.41 -13.74 -11.57
CA ASP A 289 0.79 -14.07 -10.28
C ASP A 289 0.23 -12.80 -9.63
N LEU A 290 -0.65 -12.97 -8.64
CA LEU A 290 -1.29 -11.85 -7.95
C LEU A 290 -0.89 -11.82 -6.46
N LEU A 291 -0.25 -10.73 -6.04
CA LEU A 291 -0.12 -10.39 -4.62
C LEU A 291 -1.22 -9.42 -4.19
N VAL A 292 -1.80 -9.65 -3.02
CA VAL A 292 -2.89 -8.82 -2.47
C VAL A 292 -2.61 -8.45 -1.02
N THR A 293 -2.54 -7.14 -0.71
CA THR A 293 -2.46 -6.67 0.66
C THR A 293 -3.84 -6.56 1.28
N THR A 294 -3.95 -6.90 2.57
CA THR A 294 -5.23 -6.96 3.26
C THR A 294 -5.18 -6.37 4.66
N ASP A 295 -6.33 -5.89 5.09
CA ASP A 295 -6.64 -5.59 6.47
C ASP A 295 -6.98 -6.87 7.23
N TRP A 296 -6.40 -7.06 8.42
CA TRP A 296 -6.62 -8.23 9.27
C TRP A 296 -6.29 -9.57 8.60
N GLY A 297 -5.37 -9.54 7.63
CA GLY A 297 -4.88 -10.69 6.89
C GLY A 297 -3.39 -10.54 6.57
N PRO A 298 -2.75 -11.58 6.01
CA PRO A 298 -1.40 -11.49 5.48
C PRO A 298 -1.39 -10.73 4.14
N VAL A 299 -0.20 -10.48 3.62
CA VAL A 299 -0.03 -10.31 2.16
C VAL A 299 -0.34 -11.68 1.55
N ARG A 300 -1.33 -11.73 0.67
CA ARG A 300 -1.77 -12.98 0.04
C ARG A 300 -1.09 -13.16 -1.29
N LEU A 301 -0.75 -14.40 -1.62
CA LEU A 301 -0.22 -14.80 -2.93
C LEU A 301 -1.22 -15.72 -3.62
N PHE A 302 -1.51 -15.43 -4.88
CA PHE A 302 -2.22 -16.32 -5.78
C PHE A 302 -1.34 -16.62 -6.99
N LEU A 303 -0.88 -17.87 -7.10
CA LEU A 303 -0.10 -18.32 -8.24
C LEU A 303 -1.01 -18.58 -9.44
N ASN A 304 -0.54 -18.22 -10.62
CA ASN A 304 -1.25 -18.36 -11.86
C ASN A 304 -0.84 -19.63 -12.60
N HIS A 305 -1.78 -20.54 -12.77
CA HIS A 305 -1.59 -21.77 -13.51
C HIS A 305 -2.32 -21.68 -14.84
N GLU A 306 -1.68 -21.02 -15.81
CA GLU A 306 -2.17 -20.89 -17.18
C GLU A 306 -3.58 -20.26 -17.26
N GLY A 307 -3.76 -19.09 -16.64
CA GLY A 307 -5.04 -18.38 -16.57
C GLY A 307 -5.96 -18.84 -15.44
N THR A 308 -5.44 -19.58 -14.45
CA THR A 308 -6.21 -19.99 -13.27
C THR A 308 -5.43 -19.67 -12.00
N LEU A 309 -5.97 -18.76 -11.19
CA LEU A 309 -5.36 -18.37 -9.92
C LEU A 309 -5.63 -19.39 -8.80
N ALA A 310 -4.57 -19.79 -8.11
CA ALA A 310 -4.61 -20.66 -6.94
C ALA A 310 -3.92 -20.01 -5.74
N GLU A 311 -4.54 -20.10 -4.58
CA GLU A 311 -3.99 -19.57 -3.33
C GLU A 311 -2.70 -20.32 -2.95
N ALA A 312 -1.63 -19.58 -2.63
CA ALA A 312 -0.34 -20.12 -2.22
C ALA A 312 0.29 -19.37 -1.03
N THR A 313 -0.50 -18.63 -0.24
CA THR A 313 0.02 -17.73 0.81
C THR A 313 0.74 -18.48 1.93
N ALA A 314 0.26 -19.67 2.27
CA ALA A 314 0.86 -20.49 3.32
C ALA A 314 2.18 -21.12 2.86
N GLU A 315 2.20 -21.65 1.64
CA GLU A 315 3.36 -22.22 0.97
C GLU A 315 4.45 -21.18 0.75
N ALA A 316 4.07 -19.94 0.48
CA ALA A 316 4.95 -18.79 0.31
C ALA A 316 5.55 -18.27 1.63
N GLY A 317 5.16 -18.81 2.79
CA GLY A 317 5.66 -18.38 4.10
C GLY A 317 5.04 -17.08 4.65
N LEU A 318 3.96 -16.57 4.02
CA LEU A 318 3.37 -15.27 4.36
C LEU A 318 2.20 -15.37 5.37
N ALA A 319 1.59 -16.54 5.55
CA ALA A 319 0.32 -16.71 6.28
C ALA A 319 0.31 -16.20 7.74
N GLU A 320 1.45 -16.25 8.44
CA GLU A 320 1.55 -15.86 9.85
C GLU A 320 1.78 -14.35 10.06
N ALA A 321 2.14 -13.61 9.00
CA ALA A 321 2.40 -12.17 9.04
C ALA A 321 1.10 -11.37 8.87
N ILE A 322 0.14 -11.60 9.78
CA ILE A 322 -1.18 -11.00 9.72
C ILE A 322 -1.09 -9.55 10.17
N GLY A 323 -1.43 -8.61 9.29
CA GLY A 323 -1.23 -7.19 9.52
C GLY A 323 -2.38 -6.32 9.05
N TRP A 324 -2.14 -5.02 9.06
CA TRP A 324 -2.96 -4.01 8.40
C TRP A 324 -2.12 -3.45 7.26
N TRP A 325 -1.93 -4.30 6.25
CA TRP A 325 -1.12 -3.97 5.09
C TRP A 325 -1.87 -2.95 4.23
N THR A 326 -1.17 -1.98 3.67
CA THR A 326 -1.78 -0.77 3.08
C THR A 326 -1.32 -0.48 1.64
N GLY A 327 -0.27 -1.14 1.18
CA GLY A 327 0.26 -0.99 -0.17
C GLY A 327 1.39 -1.97 -0.41
N ILE A 328 1.67 -2.23 -1.68
CA ILE A 328 2.74 -3.12 -2.12
C ILE A 328 3.32 -2.61 -3.44
N ASP A 329 4.62 -2.78 -3.62
CA ASP A 329 5.33 -2.55 -4.89
C ASP A 329 6.45 -3.60 -5.02
N GLY A 330 6.89 -3.89 -6.25
CA GLY A 330 7.81 -4.99 -6.56
C GLY A 330 8.96 -4.60 -7.47
N ARG A 331 10.17 -5.04 -7.13
CA ARG A 331 11.40 -4.88 -7.93
C ARG A 331 12.47 -5.82 -7.41
N ASP A 332 13.47 -6.14 -8.21
CA ASP A 332 14.70 -6.79 -7.76
C ASP A 332 15.43 -5.87 -6.76
N ILE A 333 15.36 -6.16 -5.46
CA ILE A 333 15.88 -5.29 -4.38
C ILE A 333 17.30 -5.70 -4.02
N ASP A 334 17.60 -7.00 -4.03
CA ASP A 334 18.93 -7.52 -3.68
C ASP A 334 19.83 -7.84 -4.90
N ASN A 335 19.36 -7.55 -6.12
CA ASN A 335 20.04 -7.70 -7.40
C ASN A 335 20.40 -9.16 -7.74
N ASP A 336 19.56 -10.12 -7.36
CA ASP A 336 19.76 -11.54 -7.66
C ASP A 336 19.01 -12.04 -8.91
N GLY A 337 18.16 -11.19 -9.48
CA GLY A 337 17.45 -11.40 -10.74
C GLY A 337 16.03 -11.92 -10.59
N ASP A 338 15.53 -12.15 -9.37
CA ASP A 338 14.10 -12.28 -9.10
C ASP A 338 13.50 -11.04 -8.47
N ILE A 339 12.16 -10.95 -8.50
CA ILE A 339 11.44 -9.78 -8.00
C ILE A 339 11.18 -9.96 -6.51
N ASP A 340 11.70 -9.01 -5.73
CA ASP A 340 11.34 -8.80 -4.33
C ASP A 340 10.20 -7.79 -4.19
N TYR A 341 9.65 -7.67 -2.98
CA TYR A 341 8.55 -6.75 -2.74
C TYR A 341 8.75 -5.92 -1.48
N VAL A 342 8.19 -4.71 -1.47
CA VAL A 342 7.99 -3.94 -0.24
C VAL A 342 6.51 -3.83 0.02
N ALA A 343 6.08 -4.22 1.22
CA ALA A 343 4.70 -4.08 1.68
C ALA A 343 4.63 -3.07 2.83
N ALA A 344 3.82 -2.02 2.67
CA ALA A 344 3.57 -1.02 3.68
C ALA A 344 2.54 -1.53 4.71
N ASN A 345 2.72 -1.10 5.96
CA ASN A 345 1.87 -1.47 7.08
C ASN A 345 1.72 -0.25 8.02
N LEU A 346 1.01 -0.42 9.13
CA LEU A 346 0.73 0.63 10.11
C LEU A 346 1.99 1.21 10.79
N GLY A 347 3.06 0.44 10.89
CA GLY A 347 4.28 0.82 11.61
C GLY A 347 4.15 0.70 13.12
N ARG A 348 5.25 0.98 13.81
CA ARG A 348 5.42 0.74 15.26
C ARG A 348 5.02 1.93 16.15
N ASN A 349 4.96 3.13 15.58
CA ASN A 349 4.69 4.36 16.33
C ASN A 349 3.18 4.65 16.43
N THR A 350 2.43 3.63 16.83
CA THR A 350 1.00 3.77 17.08
C THR A 350 0.66 3.15 18.43
N GLN A 351 -0.57 3.35 18.89
CA GLN A 351 -1.05 2.64 20.07
C GLN A 351 -1.20 1.13 19.85
N TYR A 352 -1.22 0.67 18.58
CA TYR A 352 -1.33 -0.74 18.20
C TYR A 352 0.07 -1.33 18.07
N GLN A 353 0.38 -2.32 18.90
CA GLN A 353 1.72 -2.91 19.00
C GLN A 353 1.61 -4.42 18.88
N ALA A 354 0.95 -4.88 17.81
CA ALA A 354 0.74 -6.29 17.57
C ALA A 354 2.08 -7.02 17.41
N THR A 355 2.18 -8.17 18.05
CA THR A 355 3.26 -9.15 17.88
C THR A 355 2.62 -10.55 17.92
N PRO A 356 3.31 -11.61 17.45
CA PRO A 356 2.81 -12.97 17.60
C PRO A 356 2.50 -13.33 19.08
N ASP A 357 3.32 -12.84 20.01
CA ASP A 357 3.14 -13.04 21.45
C ASP A 357 2.10 -12.11 22.09
N SER A 358 1.66 -11.06 21.42
CA SER A 358 0.63 -10.13 21.92
C SER A 358 -0.15 -9.54 20.75
N PRO A 359 -1.02 -10.35 20.10
CA PRO A 359 -1.78 -9.88 18.96
C PRO A 359 -2.83 -8.85 19.36
N GLU A 360 -3.15 -7.96 18.44
CA GLU A 360 -4.37 -7.16 18.52
C GLU A 360 -5.55 -8.03 18.09
N LEU A 361 -6.65 -8.00 18.83
CA LEU A 361 -7.79 -8.87 18.61
C LEU A 361 -9.07 -8.06 18.38
N LEU A 362 -9.89 -8.57 17.47
CA LEU A 362 -11.23 -8.06 17.21
C LEU A 362 -12.21 -9.22 17.23
N TYR A 363 -13.30 -9.05 17.98
CA TYR A 363 -14.45 -9.94 17.99
C TYR A 363 -15.67 -9.22 17.42
N TYR A 364 -16.44 -9.91 16.58
CA TYR A 364 -17.65 -9.38 15.94
C TYR A 364 -18.82 -10.35 16.07
N GLY A 365 -19.84 -9.95 16.83
CA GLY A 365 -20.99 -10.79 17.12
C GLY A 365 -22.03 -10.12 18.01
N ASP A 366 -23.16 -10.77 18.23
CA ASP A 366 -24.26 -10.25 19.04
C ASP A 366 -24.03 -10.46 20.54
N PHE A 367 -23.24 -9.56 21.13
CA PHE A 367 -22.88 -9.63 22.55
C PHE A 367 -23.99 -9.19 23.50
N ASP A 368 -25.00 -8.44 23.03
CA ASP A 368 -26.06 -7.85 23.86
C ASP A 368 -27.48 -8.39 23.57
N ASP A 369 -27.60 -9.46 22.78
CA ASP A 369 -28.85 -10.15 22.44
C ASP A 369 -29.86 -9.26 21.69
N THR A 370 -29.34 -8.33 20.89
CA THR A 370 -30.15 -7.39 20.10
C THR A 370 -30.44 -7.90 18.69
N GLY A 371 -29.84 -9.02 18.29
CA GLY A 371 -29.81 -9.52 16.91
C GLY A 371 -28.85 -8.74 16.02
N LYS A 372 -28.07 -7.79 16.56
CA LYS A 372 -27.08 -7.00 15.82
C LYS A 372 -25.68 -7.32 16.28
N SER A 373 -24.78 -7.54 15.34
CA SER A 373 -23.38 -7.75 15.64
C SER A 373 -22.71 -6.44 16.07
N ASN A 374 -21.95 -6.54 17.15
CA ASN A 374 -21.17 -5.46 17.74
C ASN A 374 -19.69 -5.82 17.69
N ILE A 375 -18.84 -4.80 17.60
CA ILE A 375 -17.39 -5.00 17.57
C ILE A 375 -16.81 -4.82 18.98
N VAL A 376 -15.97 -5.76 19.40
CA VAL A 376 -15.20 -5.74 20.65
C VAL A 376 -13.73 -5.85 20.30
N GLU A 377 -12.92 -4.83 20.65
CA GLU A 377 -11.46 -4.94 20.49
C GLU A 377 -10.90 -5.40 21.83
N ALA A 378 -9.88 -6.24 21.77
CA ALA A 378 -9.21 -6.74 22.94
C ALA A 378 -7.70 -6.81 22.73
N ARG A 379 -6.97 -6.76 23.84
CA ARG A 379 -5.52 -6.90 23.87
C ARG A 379 -5.10 -7.67 25.09
N TYR A 380 -3.97 -8.38 24.99
CA TYR A 380 -3.37 -9.00 26.16
C TYR A 380 -2.58 -7.98 26.96
N LEU A 381 -2.71 -8.03 28.28
CA LEU A 381 -1.83 -7.37 29.23
C LEU A 381 -1.18 -8.43 30.12
N VAL A 382 0.05 -8.19 30.55
CA VAL A 382 0.76 -9.09 31.47
C VAL A 382 0.58 -8.61 32.90
N GLU A 383 -0.07 -9.43 33.72
CA GLU A 383 -0.24 -9.20 35.15
C GLU A 383 0.37 -10.35 35.94
N LYS A 384 1.35 -10.04 36.81
CA LYS A 384 2.03 -11.04 37.65
C LYS A 384 2.56 -12.25 36.83
N GLY A 385 3.02 -12.00 35.60
CA GLY A 385 3.53 -13.02 34.68
C GLY A 385 2.46 -13.82 33.94
N GLN A 386 1.17 -13.50 34.09
CA GLN A 386 0.07 -14.12 33.36
C GLN A 386 -0.47 -13.17 32.29
N ARG A 387 -0.73 -13.69 31.10
CA ARG A 387 -1.43 -12.95 30.03
C ARG A 387 -2.92 -12.97 30.32
N ILE A 388 -3.51 -11.79 30.45
CA ILE A 388 -4.93 -11.61 30.68
C ILE A 388 -5.48 -10.76 29.53
N LEU A 389 -6.61 -11.19 28.97
CA LEU A 389 -7.27 -10.50 27.87
C LEU A 389 -8.18 -9.39 28.43
N TYR A 390 -7.95 -8.16 28.01
CA TYR A 390 -8.73 -6.98 28.44
C TYR A 390 -9.38 -6.28 27.25
N PRO A 391 -10.48 -5.55 27.47
CA PRO A 391 -11.01 -4.65 26.44
C PRO A 391 -9.97 -3.60 26.09
N ARG A 392 -9.80 -3.36 24.79
CA ARG A 392 -8.94 -2.29 24.27
C ARG A 392 -9.70 -0.98 24.15
N ALA A 393 -10.93 -1.05 23.64
CA ALA A 393 -11.83 0.08 23.51
C ALA A 393 -12.11 0.75 24.86
N GLY A 394 -12.24 2.07 24.87
CA GLY A 394 -12.66 2.79 26.07
C GLY A 394 -14.12 2.53 26.43
N PHE A 395 -14.46 2.57 27.72
CA PHE A 395 -15.83 2.30 28.20
C PHE A 395 -16.91 3.15 27.51
N ARG A 396 -16.61 4.42 27.20
CA ARG A 396 -17.53 5.32 26.47
C ARG A 396 -17.87 4.80 25.08
N GLN A 397 -16.89 4.26 24.35
CA GLN A 397 -17.09 3.68 23.03
C GLN A 397 -17.91 2.39 23.13
N ALA A 398 -17.57 1.54 24.10
CA ALA A 398 -18.29 0.29 24.34
C ALA A 398 -19.77 0.53 24.67
N VAL A 399 -20.10 1.47 25.57
CA VAL A 399 -21.49 1.82 25.93
C VAL A 399 -22.25 2.45 24.76
N ARG A 400 -21.58 3.22 23.88
CA ARG A 400 -22.21 3.76 22.67
C ARG A 400 -22.65 2.67 21.70
N ALA A 401 -21.89 1.58 21.61
CA ALA A 401 -22.25 0.42 20.79
C ALA A 401 -23.29 -0.46 21.49
N MET A 402 -23.07 -0.76 22.78
CA MET A 402 -23.86 -1.66 23.60
C MET A 402 -24.28 -0.97 24.90
N PRO A 403 -25.42 -0.26 24.93
CA PRO A 403 -25.86 0.52 26.10
C PRO A 403 -26.02 -0.31 27.39
N VAL A 404 -26.30 -1.61 27.27
CA VAL A 404 -26.43 -2.54 28.41
C VAL A 404 -25.17 -2.58 29.30
N LEU A 405 -24.00 -2.29 28.73
CA LEU A 405 -22.73 -2.25 29.47
C LEU A 405 -22.71 -1.15 30.53
N LEU A 406 -23.52 -0.09 30.39
CA LEU A 406 -23.61 0.99 31.37
C LEU A 406 -24.10 0.46 32.72
N ASP A 407 -25.17 -0.33 32.70
CA ASP A 407 -25.76 -0.91 33.91
C ASP A 407 -24.89 -2.03 34.50
N GLN A 408 -24.26 -2.83 33.64
CA GLN A 408 -23.42 -3.96 34.06
C GLN A 408 -22.10 -3.50 34.72
N MET A 409 -21.50 -2.42 34.22
CA MET A 409 -20.16 -1.98 34.65
C MET A 409 -20.19 -0.75 35.55
N GLN A 410 -21.17 0.15 35.36
CA GLN A 410 -21.41 1.39 36.12
C GLN A 410 -20.30 2.45 36.06
N THR A 411 -19.02 2.07 36.05
CA THR A 411 -17.87 2.99 36.08
C THR A 411 -16.79 2.60 35.08
N PHE A 412 -16.02 3.60 34.63
CA PHE A 412 -14.85 3.41 33.76
C PHE A 412 -13.82 2.45 34.38
N HIS A 413 -13.59 2.57 35.69
CA HIS A 413 -12.65 1.71 36.40
C HIS A 413 -13.07 0.24 36.38
N ASN A 414 -14.36 -0.04 36.63
CA ASN A 414 -14.88 -1.41 36.62
C ASN A 414 -14.76 -2.05 35.23
N TYR A 415 -14.98 -1.29 34.16
CA TYR A 415 -14.82 -1.81 32.81
C TYR A 415 -13.34 -2.08 32.48
N ALA A 416 -12.46 -1.10 32.70
CA ALA A 416 -11.05 -1.21 32.32
C ALA A 416 -10.24 -2.23 33.14
N SER A 417 -10.69 -2.56 34.36
CA SER A 417 -10.00 -3.51 35.25
C SER A 417 -10.55 -4.94 35.18
N ARG A 418 -11.55 -5.21 34.34
CA ARG A 418 -12.14 -6.55 34.21
C ARG A 418 -11.60 -7.28 32.98
N PRO A 419 -11.19 -8.55 33.13
CA PRO A 419 -10.89 -9.41 32.00
C PRO A 419 -12.09 -9.51 31.05
N LEU A 420 -11.83 -9.75 29.77
CA LEU A 420 -12.83 -9.72 28.71
C LEU A 420 -13.98 -10.72 28.95
N ASP A 421 -13.66 -11.92 29.46
CA ASP A 421 -14.60 -12.98 29.83
C ASP A 421 -15.46 -12.67 31.07
N ARG A 422 -15.16 -11.56 31.77
CA ARG A 422 -15.96 -11.02 32.88
C ARG A 422 -16.83 -9.83 32.46
N ILE A 423 -16.69 -9.39 31.21
CA ILE A 423 -17.50 -8.32 30.61
C ILE A 423 -18.47 -8.94 29.61
N TYR A 424 -18.00 -9.87 28.78
CA TYR A 424 -18.76 -10.51 27.73
C TYR A 424 -18.91 -12.01 28.01
N ASP A 425 -20.02 -12.60 27.55
CA ASP A 425 -20.25 -14.04 27.65
C ASP A 425 -19.19 -14.82 26.86
N PRO A 426 -18.49 -15.80 27.47
CA PRO A 426 -17.46 -16.57 26.79
C PRO A 426 -17.95 -17.38 25.59
N GLY A 427 -19.17 -17.95 25.67
CA GLY A 427 -19.76 -18.70 24.57
C GLY A 427 -20.04 -17.80 23.35
N LYS A 428 -20.44 -16.55 23.60
CA LYS A 428 -20.60 -15.56 22.53
C LYS A 428 -19.27 -15.13 21.91
N LEU A 429 -18.21 -15.00 22.72
CA LEU A 429 -16.87 -14.73 22.20
C LEU A 429 -16.37 -15.87 21.30
N GLU A 430 -16.61 -17.13 21.69
CA GLU A 430 -16.25 -18.31 20.90
C GLU A 430 -17.04 -18.42 19.58
N GLN A 431 -18.31 -18.00 19.56
CA GLN A 431 -19.16 -18.04 18.37
C GLN A 431 -19.00 -16.82 17.44
N SER A 432 -18.35 -15.76 17.92
CA SER A 432 -18.16 -14.53 17.15
C SER A 432 -17.12 -14.70 16.04
N LEU A 433 -17.22 -13.86 15.00
CA LEU A 433 -16.11 -13.70 14.07
C LEU A 433 -14.93 -13.10 14.85
N LYS A 434 -13.79 -13.79 14.82
CA LYS A 434 -12.56 -13.35 15.47
C LYS A 434 -11.50 -13.05 14.42
N LEU A 435 -10.98 -11.83 14.46
CA LEU A 435 -9.82 -11.40 13.68
C LEU A 435 -8.65 -11.10 14.62
N SER A 436 -7.43 -11.26 14.12
CA SER A 436 -6.21 -10.97 14.85
C SER A 436 -5.17 -10.35 13.95
N ALA A 437 -4.41 -9.38 14.44
CA ALA A 437 -3.19 -8.92 13.79
C ALA A 437 -1.99 -9.28 14.68
N THR A 438 -0.91 -9.73 14.05
CA THR A 438 0.33 -10.21 14.66
C THR A 438 1.56 -9.42 14.19
N HIS A 439 1.43 -8.65 13.11
CA HIS A 439 2.53 -7.95 12.45
C HIS A 439 2.13 -6.51 12.08
N MET A 440 2.96 -5.53 12.43
CA MET A 440 2.70 -4.11 12.15
C MET A 440 3.82 -3.43 11.35
N ASP A 441 4.89 -4.15 11.05
CA ASP A 441 6.05 -3.55 10.40
C ASP A 441 5.82 -3.43 8.91
N SER A 442 6.05 -2.24 8.34
CA SER A 442 6.30 -2.14 6.90
C SER A 442 7.57 -2.94 6.61
N SER A 443 7.52 -3.81 5.60
CA SER A 443 8.50 -4.90 5.45
C SER A 443 8.92 -5.07 3.99
N VAL A 444 10.17 -5.51 3.80
CA VAL A 444 10.64 -6.13 2.55
C VAL A 444 10.28 -7.61 2.60
N LEU A 445 9.77 -8.15 1.50
CA LEU A 445 9.52 -9.56 1.26
C LEU A 445 10.59 -10.01 0.25
N ILE A 446 11.67 -10.62 0.75
CA ILE A 446 12.75 -11.13 -0.09
C ILE A 446 12.30 -12.45 -0.69
N ASN A 447 12.22 -12.53 -2.01
CA ASN A 447 11.86 -13.73 -2.74
C ASN A 447 13.09 -14.65 -2.87
N ASP A 448 12.89 -15.93 -3.18
CA ASP A 448 13.97 -16.87 -3.45
C ASP A 448 13.93 -17.41 -4.89
N GLY A 449 13.27 -16.66 -5.77
CA GLY A 449 12.96 -17.01 -7.15
C GLY A 449 11.90 -18.09 -7.34
N THR A 450 11.36 -18.69 -6.27
CA THR A 450 10.33 -19.75 -6.34
C THR A 450 8.97 -19.31 -5.78
N GLY A 451 8.87 -18.07 -5.30
CA GLY A 451 7.69 -17.54 -4.64
C GLY A 451 7.61 -17.88 -3.14
N HIS A 452 8.72 -18.23 -2.51
CA HIS A 452 8.82 -18.36 -1.07
C HIS A 452 9.57 -17.15 -0.47
N PHE A 453 8.98 -16.51 0.54
CA PHE A 453 9.46 -15.21 1.02
C PHE A 453 10.11 -15.25 2.40
N THR A 454 11.15 -14.44 2.56
CA THR A 454 11.67 -14.00 3.85
C THR A 454 11.22 -12.58 4.16
N ILE A 455 10.49 -12.40 5.27
CA ILE A 455 9.97 -11.08 5.68
C ILE A 455 10.98 -10.36 6.57
N LEU A 456 11.46 -9.19 6.12
CA LEU A 456 12.40 -8.35 6.83
C LEU A 456 11.80 -6.96 7.11
N PRO A 457 11.86 -6.44 8.35
CA PRO A 457 11.30 -5.13 8.65
C PRO A 457 12.13 -4.01 8.00
N LEU A 458 11.46 -3.01 7.42
CA LEU A 458 12.12 -1.78 6.97
C LEU A 458 12.75 -1.03 8.16
N PRO A 459 13.75 -0.15 7.92
CA PRO A 459 14.43 0.62 8.95
C PRO A 459 13.48 1.41 9.86
N ARG A 460 13.95 1.73 11.07
CA ARG A 460 13.15 2.39 12.13
C ARG A 460 12.37 3.63 11.65
N LEU A 461 12.94 4.44 10.75
CA LEU A 461 12.26 5.64 10.22
C LEU A 461 10.99 5.28 9.44
N ALA A 462 11.00 4.19 8.68
CA ALA A 462 9.84 3.68 7.94
C ALA A 462 8.69 3.18 8.85
N GLN A 463 8.95 3.08 10.16
CA GLN A 463 7.97 2.61 11.15
C GLN A 463 7.36 3.75 11.99
N LEU A 464 7.72 5.02 11.71
CA LEU A 464 7.28 6.18 12.51
C LEU A 464 5.82 6.60 12.27
N SER A 465 5.20 6.11 11.20
CA SER A 465 3.83 6.43 10.81
C SER A 465 3.35 5.38 9.81
N PRO A 466 2.03 5.16 9.65
CA PRO A 466 1.50 4.25 8.64
C PRO A 466 2.03 4.60 7.24
N GLY A 467 2.58 3.60 6.55
CA GLY A 467 3.01 3.72 5.16
C GLY A 467 1.85 3.46 4.21
N TYR A 468 1.92 3.98 2.99
CA TYR A 468 0.88 3.79 1.98
C TYR A 468 1.47 3.65 0.58
N GLY A 469 1.83 4.79 -0.04
CA GLY A 469 2.46 4.80 -1.36
C GLY A 469 3.90 4.32 -1.28
N ILE A 470 4.28 3.43 -2.19
CA ILE A 470 5.62 2.87 -2.32
C ILE A 470 6.02 3.04 -3.78
N VAL A 471 7.25 3.48 -4.03
CA VAL A 471 7.87 3.46 -5.35
C VAL A 471 9.26 2.84 -5.23
N LEU A 472 9.48 1.74 -5.91
CA LEU A 472 10.75 1.03 -5.99
C LEU A 472 11.47 1.36 -7.30
N ARG A 473 12.48 2.21 -7.21
CA ARG A 473 13.27 2.64 -8.38
C ARG A 473 14.71 2.96 -8.00
N ASP A 474 15.62 2.83 -8.95
CA ASP A 474 16.96 3.42 -8.84
C ASP A 474 16.83 4.95 -8.99
N LEU A 475 16.60 5.64 -7.87
CA LEU A 475 16.26 7.07 -7.86
C LEU A 475 17.51 7.95 -7.87
N ASN A 476 18.65 7.41 -7.44
CA ASN A 476 19.92 8.10 -7.41
C ASN A 476 20.87 7.67 -8.56
N LEU A 477 20.43 6.74 -9.41
CA LEU A 477 21.15 6.20 -10.56
C LEU A 477 22.45 5.46 -10.19
N ASP A 478 22.47 4.76 -9.05
CA ASP A 478 23.62 3.97 -8.57
C ASP A 478 23.55 2.48 -8.94
N GLY A 479 22.51 2.07 -9.66
CA GLY A 479 22.27 0.69 -10.11
C GLY A 479 21.62 -0.20 -9.05
N ARG A 480 21.14 0.37 -7.94
CA ARG A 480 20.42 -0.35 -6.89
C ARG A 480 19.00 0.16 -6.77
N THR A 481 18.10 -0.72 -6.35
CA THR A 481 16.72 -0.33 -6.06
C THR A 481 16.66 0.50 -4.77
N ASP A 482 16.22 1.75 -4.89
CA ASP A 482 15.80 2.60 -3.77
C ASP A 482 14.29 2.45 -3.54
N CYS A 483 13.83 2.81 -2.34
CA CYS A 483 12.41 2.81 -1.98
C CYS A 483 11.98 4.21 -1.53
N TYR A 484 11.04 4.82 -2.25
CA TYR A 484 10.34 6.02 -1.79
C TYR A 484 9.03 5.61 -1.10
N LEU A 485 8.91 5.90 0.20
CA LEU A 485 7.76 5.55 1.03
C LEU A 485 7.02 6.81 1.47
N VAL A 486 5.74 6.90 1.12
CA VAL A 486 4.82 7.95 1.59
C VAL A 486 4.09 7.45 2.83
N GLN A 487 3.98 8.32 3.83
CA GLN A 487 3.42 8.00 5.13
C GLN A 487 2.39 9.02 5.57
N ASN A 488 1.72 8.69 6.67
CA ASN A 488 0.78 9.49 7.46
C ASN A 488 -0.69 9.22 7.18
N ILE A 489 -1.46 9.35 8.25
CA ILE A 489 -2.91 9.26 8.24
C ILE A 489 -3.46 10.33 9.18
N LEU A 490 -4.27 11.22 8.60
CA LEU A 490 -4.86 12.36 9.30
C LEU A 490 -6.33 12.09 9.69
N SER A 491 -7.01 11.21 8.96
CA SER A 491 -8.45 10.98 9.09
C SER A 491 -8.82 9.98 10.19
N VAL A 492 -8.25 10.09 11.38
CA VAL A 492 -8.47 9.16 12.51
C VAL A 492 -9.42 9.72 13.57
N THR A 493 -9.90 8.87 14.48
CA THR A 493 -10.79 9.33 15.56
C THR A 493 -10.03 10.07 16.65
N ASP A 494 -10.71 11.01 17.32
CA ASP A 494 -10.14 11.87 18.38
C ASP A 494 -9.41 11.09 19.49
N ASP A 495 -9.84 9.86 19.78
CA ASP A 495 -9.25 9.00 20.81
C ASP A 495 -7.97 8.28 20.36
N VAL A 496 -7.74 8.14 19.06
CA VAL A 496 -6.50 7.61 18.48
C VAL A 496 -5.50 8.73 18.25
N GLY A 497 -5.98 9.88 17.78
CA GLY A 497 -5.14 11.02 17.42
C GLY A 497 -4.39 10.81 16.11
N GLU A 498 -4.12 11.89 15.38
CA GLU A 498 -3.43 11.87 14.08
C GLU A 498 -2.09 11.13 14.15
N MET A 499 -1.83 10.27 13.16
CA MET A 499 -0.54 9.60 13.01
C MET A 499 0.19 10.30 11.85
N ALA A 500 0.76 11.46 12.16
CA ALA A 500 1.34 12.40 11.21
C ALA A 500 2.84 12.65 11.45
N SER A 501 3.55 11.66 12.01
CA SER A 501 4.98 11.80 12.36
C SER A 501 5.93 11.44 11.20
N GLY A 502 5.41 10.90 10.11
CA GLY A 502 6.15 10.58 8.90
C GLY A 502 6.46 11.84 8.11
N VAL A 503 7.58 11.82 7.40
CA VAL A 503 8.06 12.95 6.58
C VAL A 503 8.21 12.58 5.10
N SER A 504 7.65 11.42 4.72
CA SER A 504 8.03 10.66 3.52
C SER A 504 9.53 10.31 3.52
N LEU A 505 9.90 9.18 2.95
CA LEU A 505 11.25 8.64 3.11
C LEU A 505 11.79 8.14 1.79
N LEU A 506 13.00 8.60 1.44
CA LEU A 506 13.84 7.91 0.48
C LEU A 506 14.77 6.96 1.25
N LEU A 507 14.54 5.66 1.10
CA LEU A 507 15.40 4.59 1.62
C LEU A 507 16.32 4.15 0.49
N ARG A 508 17.63 4.32 0.68
CA ARG A 508 18.61 3.95 -0.35
C ARG A 508 18.90 2.46 -0.34
N GLY A 509 18.96 1.85 -1.51
CA GLY A 509 19.49 0.50 -1.68
C GLY A 509 20.96 0.46 -1.28
N THR A 510 21.42 -0.61 -0.61
CA THR A 510 22.80 -0.73 -0.11
C THR A 510 23.47 -2.01 -0.54
#